data_AF-A0A1J9QA28-F1
#
_entry.id   AF-A0A1J9QA28-F1
#
_cell.length_a   1.000
_cell.length_b   1.000
_cell.length_c   1.000
_cell.angle_alpha   90.00
_cell.angle_beta   90.00
_cell.angle_gamma   90.00
#
_symmetry.space_group_name_H-M   'P 1'
#
loop_
_entity.id
_entity.type
_entity.pdbx_description
1 polymer ?
#
loop_
_entity_poly.entity_id
_entity_poly.type
_entity_poly.pdbx_seq_one_letter_code
_entity_poly.pdbx_strand_id
1 'polypeptide(L)'
;MAVLGLLPLAMRMGGPREAIWHAIIRKNHGATHFIVGRDHAGPGKNSKGVEFYGPYDAQHAVEKYKDELGIDVVEFQQVTYLPDTDEYKPVDEVPAGAKTLDISGTELRKRLRTGGHIPEWFSYPEVVRVLRESNPPRSTQGFTIFLTGYQNSGKDAIARALQVTLNQQGGRPVSLLLGDTVRHELSSELGFSREDRHKNIQRIAFVAAELTKAGAAVIAAPIAPHEFSREAARDTISVVGSFFLVHVATPLEYAEKTDKRGIYAKARRGEIKGFTGVDDPYEAPKAADLTVDVERQTVRSIVHEIILTLESQGFLDRS
;
A
#
# COMPACT_ATOMS: atom_id res chain seq x y z
N MET A 1 -15.47 -35.86 -7.79
CA MET A 1 -14.36 -35.59 -6.85
C MET A 1 -13.39 -34.67 -7.55
N ALA A 2 -12.98 -33.56 -6.93
CA ALA A 2 -11.99 -32.65 -7.49
C ALA A 2 -10.60 -32.92 -6.90
N VAL A 3 -9.54 -32.57 -7.63
CA VAL A 3 -8.14 -32.68 -7.18
C VAL A 3 -7.49 -31.30 -7.30
N LEU A 4 -6.70 -30.91 -6.29
CA LEU A 4 -5.92 -29.68 -6.29
C LEU A 4 -4.45 -30.00 -6.57
N GLY A 5 -3.87 -29.35 -7.59
CA GLY A 5 -2.45 -29.44 -7.93
C GLY A 5 -1.89 -28.06 -8.28
N LEU A 6 -0.73 -27.72 -7.72
CA LEU A 6 -0.06 -26.45 -8.00
C LEU A 6 0.67 -26.51 -9.34
N LEU A 7 0.58 -25.44 -10.13
CA LEU A 7 1.27 -25.31 -11.42
C LEU A 7 2.30 -24.16 -11.31
N PRO A 8 3.62 -24.45 -11.30
CA PRO A 8 4.66 -23.43 -11.20
C PRO A 8 4.88 -22.72 -12.56
N LEU A 9 3.83 -22.06 -13.06
CA LEU A 9 3.85 -21.33 -14.32
C LEU A 9 4.10 -19.84 -14.08
N ALA A 10 5.12 -19.29 -14.74
CA ALA A 10 5.28 -17.84 -14.84
C ALA A 10 4.37 -17.32 -15.97
N MET A 11 3.20 -16.79 -15.63
CA MET A 11 2.28 -16.22 -16.61
C MET A 11 2.90 -15.00 -17.32
N ARG A 12 2.53 -14.79 -18.59
CA ARG A 12 2.98 -13.62 -19.38
C ARG A 12 1.88 -12.58 -19.53
N MET A 13 0.66 -12.89 -19.12
CA MET A 13 -0.55 -12.11 -19.36
C MET A 13 -0.75 -11.87 -20.87
N GLY A 14 -0.46 -12.87 -21.70
CA GLY A 14 -0.48 -12.82 -23.16
C GLY A 14 -1.83 -13.19 -23.80
N GLY A 15 -2.91 -13.19 -23.01
CA GLY A 15 -4.28 -13.39 -23.47
C GLY A 15 -4.43 -14.59 -24.42
N PRO A 16 -4.87 -14.38 -25.67
CA PRO A 16 -5.12 -15.47 -26.62
C PRO A 16 -3.96 -16.43 -26.86
N ARG A 17 -2.71 -15.92 -26.93
CA ARG A 17 -1.54 -16.79 -27.11
C ARG A 17 -1.26 -17.65 -25.88
N GLU A 18 -1.49 -17.08 -24.70
CA GLU A 18 -1.30 -17.78 -23.43
C GLU A 18 -2.42 -18.80 -23.17
N ALA A 19 -3.62 -18.60 -23.70
CA ALA A 19 -4.69 -19.60 -23.69
C ALA A 19 -4.30 -20.89 -24.44
N ILE A 20 -3.73 -20.76 -25.64
CA ILE A 20 -3.19 -21.90 -26.41
C ILE A 20 -2.06 -22.57 -25.62
N TRP A 21 -1.14 -21.79 -25.06
CA TRP A 21 -0.05 -22.31 -24.24
C TRP A 21 -0.56 -23.07 -23.01
N HIS A 22 -1.58 -22.55 -22.33
CA HIS A 22 -2.24 -23.20 -21.21
C HIS A 22 -2.89 -24.53 -21.58
N ALA A 23 -3.55 -24.62 -22.76
CA ALA A 23 -4.14 -25.86 -23.25
C ALA A 23 -3.08 -26.96 -23.41
N ILE A 24 -1.94 -26.63 -24.04
CA ILE A 24 -0.79 -27.54 -24.20
C ILE A 24 -0.25 -27.98 -22.84
N ILE A 25 -0.05 -27.03 -21.90
CA ILE A 25 0.43 -27.35 -20.56
C ILE A 25 -0.52 -28.32 -19.86
N ARG A 26 -1.84 -28.07 -19.89
CA ARG A 26 -2.83 -28.91 -19.21
C ARG A 26 -2.93 -30.31 -19.83
N LYS A 27 -2.84 -30.41 -21.16
CA LYS A 27 -2.70 -31.69 -21.85
C LYS A 27 -1.50 -32.48 -21.36
N ASN A 28 -0.33 -31.84 -21.25
CA ASN A 28 0.88 -32.49 -20.75
C ASN A 28 0.75 -32.94 -19.28
N HIS A 29 -0.14 -32.31 -18.50
CA HIS A 29 -0.49 -32.74 -17.14
C HIS A 29 -1.60 -33.81 -17.11
N GLY A 30 -2.04 -34.32 -18.26
CA GLY A 30 -3.02 -35.40 -18.39
C GLY A 30 -4.49 -34.94 -18.38
N ALA A 31 -4.77 -33.65 -18.48
CA ALA A 31 -6.14 -33.17 -18.62
C ALA A 31 -6.68 -33.47 -20.02
N THR A 32 -7.92 -33.96 -20.10
CA THR A 32 -8.64 -34.19 -21.38
C THR A 32 -9.44 -32.98 -21.82
N HIS A 33 -9.82 -32.13 -20.87
CA HIS A 33 -10.59 -30.91 -21.11
C HIS A 33 -9.90 -29.71 -20.45
N PHE A 34 -10.07 -28.52 -21.03
CA PHE A 34 -9.55 -27.26 -20.50
C PHE A 34 -10.57 -26.13 -20.62
N ILE A 35 -10.85 -25.47 -19.49
CA ILE A 35 -11.78 -24.34 -19.45
C ILE A 35 -11.09 -23.08 -19.99
N VAL A 36 -11.78 -22.37 -20.90
CA VAL A 36 -11.38 -21.04 -21.37
C VAL A 36 -12.58 -20.09 -21.22
N GLY A 37 -12.45 -19.13 -20.29
CA GLY A 37 -13.50 -18.18 -19.97
C GLY A 37 -13.28 -16.77 -20.54
N ARG A 38 -14.10 -15.82 -20.07
CA ARG A 38 -13.96 -14.39 -20.37
C ARG A 38 -12.60 -13.84 -19.90
N ASP A 39 -11.94 -13.04 -20.74
CA ASP A 39 -10.64 -12.38 -20.49
C ASP A 39 -9.49 -13.33 -20.08
N HIS A 40 -9.52 -14.59 -20.55
CA HIS A 40 -8.54 -15.60 -20.13
C HIS A 40 -7.08 -15.16 -20.37
N ALA A 41 -6.30 -15.10 -19.28
CA ALA A 41 -4.91 -14.61 -19.25
C ALA A 41 -4.73 -13.17 -19.77
N GLY A 42 -5.77 -12.34 -19.74
CA GLY A 42 -5.70 -10.93 -20.10
C GLY A 42 -5.15 -10.04 -18.96
N PRO A 43 -4.34 -9.00 -19.26
CA PRO A 43 -3.86 -8.05 -18.26
C PRO A 43 -4.87 -6.92 -17.94
N GLY A 44 -6.07 -6.97 -18.54
CA GLY A 44 -7.13 -5.97 -18.37
C GLY A 44 -6.93 -4.74 -19.26
N LYS A 45 -6.96 -3.55 -18.66
CA LYS A 45 -6.90 -2.25 -19.34
C LYS A 45 -5.55 -1.56 -19.17
N ASN A 46 -5.14 -0.80 -20.18
CA ASN A 46 -4.01 0.12 -20.06
C ASN A 46 -4.39 1.40 -19.28
N SER A 47 -3.42 2.32 -19.10
CA SER A 47 -3.62 3.59 -18.37
C SER A 47 -4.65 4.54 -19.01
N LYS A 48 -5.03 4.31 -20.27
CA LYS A 48 -6.09 5.05 -20.98
C LYS A 48 -7.45 4.34 -20.92
N GLY A 49 -7.56 3.26 -20.16
CA GLY A 49 -8.79 2.49 -20.02
C GLY A 49 -9.13 1.59 -21.21
N VAL A 50 -8.19 1.35 -22.13
CA VAL A 50 -8.39 0.48 -23.30
C VAL A 50 -7.97 -0.94 -22.96
N GLU A 51 -8.84 -1.91 -23.23
CA GLU A 51 -8.57 -3.34 -23.05
C GLU A 51 -7.42 -3.81 -23.97
N PHE A 52 -6.53 -4.66 -23.46
CA PHE A 52 -5.46 -5.25 -24.28
C PHE A 52 -5.98 -6.33 -25.24
N TYR A 53 -7.04 -7.04 -24.85
CA TYR A 53 -7.68 -8.10 -25.63
C TYR A 53 -9.20 -8.00 -25.45
N GLY A 54 -9.97 -8.49 -26.43
CA GLY A 54 -11.41 -8.65 -26.30
C GLY A 54 -11.79 -9.78 -25.34
N PRO A 55 -13.02 -9.75 -24.79
CA PRO A 55 -13.46 -10.66 -23.74
C PRO A 55 -13.42 -12.14 -24.11
N TYR A 56 -13.58 -12.48 -25.38
CA TYR A 56 -13.64 -13.87 -25.85
C TYR A 56 -12.56 -14.19 -26.91
N ASP A 57 -11.59 -13.29 -27.11
CA ASP A 57 -10.51 -13.49 -28.09
C ASP A 57 -9.69 -14.76 -27.81
N ALA A 58 -9.56 -15.12 -26.54
CA ALA A 58 -8.87 -16.33 -26.11
C ALA A 58 -9.61 -17.62 -26.49
N GLN A 59 -10.95 -17.61 -26.47
CA GLN A 59 -11.77 -18.73 -26.92
C GLN A 59 -11.59 -18.93 -28.43
N HIS A 60 -11.74 -17.85 -29.21
CA HIS A 60 -11.51 -17.90 -30.66
C HIS A 60 -10.11 -18.40 -31.04
N ALA A 61 -9.09 -17.99 -30.29
CA ALA A 61 -7.71 -18.39 -30.58
C ALA A 61 -7.44 -19.86 -30.27
N VAL A 62 -8.01 -20.41 -29.19
CA VAL A 62 -7.83 -21.84 -28.88
C VAL A 62 -8.67 -22.72 -29.80
N GLU A 63 -9.88 -22.28 -30.17
CA GLU A 63 -10.77 -23.00 -31.12
C GLU A 63 -10.11 -23.16 -32.48
N LYS A 64 -9.39 -22.14 -32.95
CA LYS A 64 -8.61 -22.19 -34.20
C LYS A 64 -7.65 -23.38 -34.28
N TYR A 65 -7.13 -23.85 -33.14
CA TYR A 65 -6.16 -24.95 -33.06
C TYR A 65 -6.74 -26.22 -32.41
N LYS A 66 -8.05 -26.32 -32.23
CA LYS A 66 -8.72 -27.43 -31.51
C LYS A 66 -8.27 -28.81 -32.01
N ASP A 67 -8.24 -29.00 -33.33
CA ASP A 67 -7.88 -30.26 -33.96
C ASP A 67 -6.39 -30.63 -33.77
N GLU A 68 -5.53 -29.63 -33.58
CA GLU A 68 -4.08 -29.83 -33.37
C GLU A 68 -3.73 -29.98 -31.89
N LEU A 69 -4.47 -29.32 -31.01
CA LEU A 69 -4.16 -29.27 -29.58
C LEU A 69 -4.39 -30.63 -28.91
N GLY A 70 -5.35 -31.43 -29.36
CA GLY A 70 -5.65 -32.75 -28.78
C GLY A 70 -6.04 -32.67 -27.29
N ILE A 71 -6.81 -31.64 -26.94
CA ILE A 71 -7.48 -31.42 -25.66
C ILE A 71 -8.76 -30.65 -25.95
N ASP A 72 -9.86 -31.05 -25.35
CA ASP A 72 -11.17 -30.42 -25.60
C ASP A 72 -11.30 -29.11 -24.82
N VAL A 73 -11.72 -28.05 -25.49
CA VAL A 73 -11.96 -26.76 -24.84
C VAL A 73 -13.40 -26.72 -24.34
N VAL A 74 -13.56 -26.34 -23.07
CA VAL A 74 -14.86 -26.06 -22.48
C VAL A 74 -14.99 -24.55 -22.37
N GLU A 75 -15.74 -23.95 -23.29
CA GLU A 75 -16.03 -22.53 -23.25
C GLU A 75 -16.97 -22.22 -22.09
N PHE A 76 -16.70 -21.11 -21.41
CA PHE A 76 -17.53 -20.65 -20.32
C PHE A 76 -17.83 -19.17 -20.51
N GLN A 77 -19.11 -18.84 -20.68
CA GLN A 77 -19.58 -17.47 -20.69
C GLN A 77 -19.49 -16.87 -19.29
N GLN A 78 -19.53 -15.54 -19.19
CA GLN A 78 -19.63 -14.90 -17.88
C GLN A 78 -20.87 -15.44 -17.16
N VAL A 79 -20.70 -15.81 -15.89
CA VAL A 79 -21.80 -16.25 -15.03
C VAL A 79 -22.17 -15.14 -14.06
N THR A 80 -23.46 -15.03 -13.77
CA THR A 80 -24.01 -14.05 -12.84
C THR A 80 -24.97 -14.72 -11.87
N TYR A 81 -25.19 -14.09 -10.72
CA TYR A 81 -26.08 -14.58 -9.67
C TYR A 81 -27.50 -14.02 -9.86
N LEU A 82 -28.50 -14.88 -9.82
CA LEU A 82 -29.92 -14.52 -9.89
C LEU A 82 -30.51 -14.58 -8.46
N PRO A 83 -30.71 -13.43 -7.78
CA PRO A 83 -31.18 -13.41 -6.40
C PRO A 83 -32.60 -13.93 -6.21
N ASP A 84 -33.43 -13.90 -7.26
CA ASP A 84 -34.83 -14.34 -7.15
C ASP A 84 -34.95 -15.87 -7.14
N THR A 85 -33.96 -16.58 -7.68
CA THR A 85 -33.92 -18.06 -7.73
C THR A 85 -32.79 -18.67 -6.90
N ASP A 86 -31.88 -17.86 -6.37
CA ASP A 86 -30.68 -18.28 -5.65
C ASP A 86 -29.78 -19.24 -6.47
N GLU A 87 -29.59 -18.90 -7.75
CA GLU A 87 -28.84 -19.72 -8.72
C GLU A 87 -27.82 -18.87 -9.49
N TYR A 88 -26.88 -19.54 -10.15
CA TYR A 88 -25.95 -18.93 -11.08
C TYR A 88 -26.20 -19.43 -12.49
N LYS A 89 -26.25 -18.51 -13.46
CA LYS A 89 -26.40 -18.86 -14.88
C LYS A 89 -25.42 -18.11 -15.77
N PRO A 90 -24.99 -18.73 -16.89
CA PRO A 90 -24.37 -18.01 -18.00
C PRO A 90 -25.24 -16.83 -18.42
N VAL A 91 -24.63 -15.68 -18.74
CA VAL A 91 -25.35 -14.45 -19.09
C VAL A 91 -26.31 -14.61 -20.27
N ASP A 92 -26.03 -15.53 -21.19
CA ASP A 92 -26.84 -15.89 -22.34
C ASP A 92 -28.03 -16.81 -22.02
N GLU A 93 -28.02 -17.44 -20.84
CA GLU A 93 -29.13 -18.26 -20.31
C GLU A 93 -30.01 -17.50 -19.30
N VAL A 94 -29.67 -16.25 -18.98
CA VAL A 94 -30.46 -15.41 -18.06
C VAL A 94 -31.75 -14.96 -18.76
N PRO A 95 -32.95 -15.24 -18.19
CA PRO A 95 -34.21 -14.77 -18.76
C PRO A 95 -34.25 -13.24 -18.89
N ALA A 96 -34.78 -12.75 -20.02
CA ALA A 96 -34.90 -11.31 -20.25
C ALA A 96 -35.70 -10.64 -19.13
N GLY A 97 -35.11 -9.61 -18.52
CA GLY A 97 -35.70 -8.87 -17.39
C GLY A 97 -35.46 -9.47 -16.01
N ALA A 98 -34.79 -10.62 -15.90
CA ALA A 98 -34.38 -11.17 -14.61
C ALA A 98 -33.36 -10.24 -13.92
N LYS A 99 -33.48 -10.13 -12.60
CA LYS A 99 -32.50 -9.39 -11.79
C LYS A 99 -31.21 -10.19 -11.72
N THR A 100 -30.08 -9.52 -11.86
CA THR A 100 -28.75 -10.12 -11.71
C THR A 100 -27.92 -9.32 -10.72
N LEU A 101 -27.03 -10.00 -10.00
CA LEU A 101 -26.05 -9.40 -9.12
C LEU A 101 -24.64 -9.88 -9.50
N ASP A 102 -23.69 -8.95 -9.39
CA ASP A 102 -22.27 -9.21 -9.57
C ASP A 102 -21.45 -8.29 -8.66
N ILE A 103 -20.26 -8.73 -8.26
CA ILE A 103 -19.29 -7.92 -7.53
C ILE A 103 -18.01 -7.86 -8.34
N SER A 104 -17.72 -6.67 -8.87
CA SER A 104 -16.46 -6.42 -9.56
C SER A 104 -15.25 -6.61 -8.63
N GLY A 105 -14.09 -6.95 -9.21
CA GLY A 105 -12.84 -7.04 -8.44
C GLY A 105 -12.47 -5.75 -7.70
N THR A 106 -12.85 -4.58 -8.22
CA THR A 106 -12.65 -3.28 -7.53
C THR A 106 -13.51 -3.18 -6.28
N GLU A 107 -14.77 -3.60 -6.35
CA GLU A 107 -15.68 -3.61 -5.21
C GLU A 107 -15.28 -4.66 -4.17
N LEU A 108 -14.85 -5.85 -4.61
CA LEU A 108 -14.30 -6.87 -3.69
C LEU A 108 -13.10 -6.33 -2.91
N ARG A 109 -12.10 -5.73 -3.59
CA ARG A 109 -10.94 -5.12 -2.93
C ARG A 109 -11.34 -4.01 -1.97
N LYS A 110 -12.36 -3.20 -2.32
CA LYS A 110 -12.91 -2.18 -1.44
C LYS A 110 -13.47 -2.81 -0.16
N ARG A 111 -14.32 -3.85 -0.28
CA ARG A 111 -14.91 -4.57 0.88
C ARG A 111 -13.88 -5.29 1.74
N LEU A 112 -12.83 -5.85 1.13
CA LEU A 112 -11.68 -6.39 1.88
C LEU A 112 -11.00 -5.28 2.69
N ARG A 113 -10.66 -4.16 2.03
CA ARG A 113 -9.97 -3.01 2.66
C ARG A 113 -10.79 -2.32 3.75
N THR A 114 -12.10 -2.20 3.60
CA THR A 114 -12.97 -1.52 4.57
C THR A 114 -13.57 -2.46 5.62
N GLY A 115 -13.33 -3.77 5.53
CA GLY A 115 -14.02 -4.74 6.38
C GLY A 115 -15.50 -4.95 6.03
N GLY A 116 -16.00 -4.37 4.94
CA GLY A 116 -17.40 -4.48 4.54
C GLY A 116 -17.83 -5.91 4.23
N HIS A 117 -19.08 -6.27 4.53
CA HIS A 117 -19.64 -7.61 4.31
C HIS A 117 -19.49 -8.06 2.84
N ILE A 118 -18.97 -9.27 2.62
CA ILE A 118 -18.90 -9.92 1.31
C ILE A 118 -20.00 -11.00 1.32
N PRO A 119 -21.02 -10.91 0.45
CA PRO A 119 -22.14 -11.83 0.47
C PRO A 119 -21.73 -13.27 0.19
N GLU A 120 -22.39 -14.23 0.83
CA GLU A 120 -22.11 -15.67 0.65
C GLU A 120 -22.44 -16.15 -0.76
N TRP A 121 -23.43 -15.52 -1.44
CA TRP A 121 -23.67 -15.74 -2.87
C TRP A 121 -22.51 -15.28 -3.76
N PHE A 122 -21.58 -14.46 -3.27
CA PHE A 122 -20.42 -14.10 -4.07
C PHE A 122 -19.24 -15.05 -3.82
N SER A 123 -19.00 -15.41 -2.56
CA SER A 123 -17.89 -16.27 -2.18
C SER A 123 -18.16 -16.96 -0.85
N TYR A 124 -17.70 -18.21 -0.74
CA TYR A 124 -17.84 -19.00 0.48
C TYR A 124 -17.18 -18.33 1.70
N PRO A 125 -17.76 -18.45 2.90
CA PRO A 125 -17.24 -17.81 4.11
C PRO A 125 -15.77 -18.13 4.42
N GLU A 126 -15.36 -19.39 4.23
CA GLU A 126 -13.98 -19.84 4.47
C GLU A 126 -12.98 -19.26 3.47
N VAL A 127 -13.39 -19.04 2.22
CA VAL A 127 -12.57 -18.37 1.21
C VAL A 127 -12.41 -16.90 1.56
N VAL A 128 -13.51 -16.23 1.91
CA VAL A 128 -13.50 -14.83 2.35
C VAL A 128 -12.61 -14.65 3.57
N ARG A 129 -12.64 -15.58 4.53
CA ARG A 129 -11.77 -15.55 5.71
C ARG A 129 -10.29 -15.54 5.32
N VAL A 130 -9.85 -16.47 4.48
CA VAL A 130 -8.45 -16.54 4.00
C VAL A 130 -8.07 -15.28 3.22
N LEU A 131 -8.98 -14.76 2.39
CA LEU A 131 -8.73 -13.50 1.66
C LEU A 131 -8.50 -12.31 2.58
N ARG A 132 -9.23 -12.23 3.70
CA ARG A 132 -9.07 -11.18 4.71
C ARG A 132 -7.80 -11.30 5.53
N GLU A 133 -7.30 -12.52 5.76
CA GLU A 133 -6.02 -12.73 6.43
C GLU A 133 -4.87 -12.14 5.60
N SER A 134 -4.92 -12.30 4.28
CA SER A 134 -3.92 -11.73 3.36
C SER A 134 -4.16 -10.26 3.02
N ASN A 135 -5.41 -9.80 3.11
CA ASN A 135 -5.83 -8.42 2.81
C ASN A 135 -6.61 -7.85 3.99
N PRO A 136 -5.93 -7.56 5.12
CA PRO A 136 -6.59 -7.09 6.33
C PRO A 136 -7.29 -5.75 6.08
N PRO A 137 -8.37 -5.44 6.82
CA PRO A 137 -9.00 -4.13 6.77
C PRO A 137 -8.05 -3.03 7.28
N ARG A 138 -8.28 -1.78 6.85
CA ARG A 138 -7.50 -0.59 7.27
C ARG A 138 -7.36 -0.47 8.79
N SER A 139 -8.40 -0.85 9.53
CA SER A 139 -8.44 -0.86 11.00
C SER A 139 -7.39 -1.76 11.66
N THR A 140 -6.85 -2.75 10.95
CA THR A 140 -5.79 -3.63 11.45
C THR A 140 -4.49 -3.57 10.64
N GLN A 141 -4.47 -2.84 9.52
CA GLN A 141 -3.25 -2.60 8.72
C GLN A 141 -2.28 -1.68 9.44
N GLY A 142 -0.98 -1.96 9.40
CA GLY A 142 0.04 -1.02 9.86
C GLY A 142 0.14 0.23 8.98
N PHE A 143 0.72 1.29 9.52
CA PHE A 143 1.03 2.51 8.77
C PHE A 143 2.30 3.17 9.32
N THR A 144 2.91 4.03 8.50
CA THR A 144 3.98 4.92 8.93
C THR A 144 3.56 6.38 8.83
N ILE A 145 3.65 7.10 9.96
CA ILE A 145 3.68 8.57 10.01
C ILE A 145 5.14 9.00 9.93
N PHE A 146 5.50 9.66 8.84
CA PHE A 146 6.85 10.13 8.59
C PHE A 146 6.89 11.66 8.71
N LEU A 147 7.42 12.15 9.82
CA LEU A 147 7.61 13.56 10.10
C LEU A 147 8.94 14.03 9.48
N THR A 148 8.90 15.17 8.79
CA THR A 148 10.09 15.87 8.27
C THR A 148 10.02 17.34 8.62
N GLY A 149 11.17 17.95 8.88
CA GLY A 149 11.28 19.37 9.22
C GLY A 149 12.67 19.70 9.73
N TYR A 150 12.93 20.98 9.95
CA TYR A 150 14.20 21.44 10.51
C TYR A 150 14.49 20.81 11.87
N GLN A 151 15.76 20.87 12.29
CA GLN A 151 16.07 20.53 13.66
C GLN A 151 15.35 21.50 14.61
N ASN A 152 14.86 21.02 15.75
CA ASN A 152 14.10 21.82 16.71
C ASN A 152 12.80 22.44 16.15
N SER A 153 12.26 21.95 15.03
CA SER A 153 10.94 22.33 14.48
C SER A 153 9.75 21.87 15.32
N GLY A 154 9.96 21.16 16.43
CA GLY A 154 8.90 20.56 17.25
C GLY A 154 8.44 19.17 16.80
N LYS A 155 8.96 18.64 15.67
CA LYS A 155 8.65 17.28 15.17
C LYS A 155 8.82 16.17 16.23
N ASP A 156 9.84 16.27 17.09
CA ASP A 156 10.11 15.27 18.14
C ASP A 156 9.04 15.30 19.25
N ALA A 157 8.53 16.50 19.59
CA ALA A 157 7.45 16.67 20.55
C ALA A 157 6.12 16.17 19.98
N ILE A 158 5.84 16.47 18.71
CA ILE A 158 4.69 15.94 17.97
C ILE A 158 4.74 14.41 17.95
N ALA A 159 5.90 13.82 17.60
CA ALA A 159 6.06 12.38 17.51
C ALA A 159 5.79 11.66 18.85
N ARG A 160 6.32 12.19 19.96
CA ARG A 160 6.07 11.63 21.30
C ARG A 160 4.61 11.77 21.74
N ALA A 161 4.00 12.93 21.50
CA ALA A 161 2.59 13.15 21.83
C ALA A 161 1.65 12.26 21.00
N LEU A 162 1.98 12.07 19.71
CA LEU A 162 1.27 11.15 18.83
C LEU A 162 1.41 9.70 19.31
N GLN A 163 2.60 9.28 19.75
CA GLN A 163 2.82 7.95 20.31
C GLN A 163 1.88 7.69 21.51
N VAL A 164 1.82 8.63 22.45
CA VAL A 164 0.91 8.51 23.62
C VAL A 164 -0.54 8.42 23.17
N THR A 165 -0.94 9.24 22.19
CA THR A 165 -2.32 9.28 21.68
C THR A 165 -2.71 7.95 21.02
N LEU A 166 -1.83 7.38 20.18
CA LEU A 166 -2.08 6.09 19.53
C LEU A 166 -2.07 4.92 20.53
N ASN A 167 -1.19 4.96 21.53
CA ASN A 167 -1.19 3.97 22.62
C ASN A 167 -2.48 4.03 23.46
N GLN A 168 -3.00 5.23 23.73
CA GLN A 168 -4.27 5.41 24.44
C GLN A 168 -5.45 4.86 23.63
N GLN A 169 -5.41 4.97 22.30
CA GLN A 169 -6.43 4.40 21.43
C GLN A 169 -6.39 2.86 21.43
N GLY A 170 -5.21 2.26 21.55
CA GLY A 170 -5.02 0.82 21.81
C GLY A 170 -5.21 -0.12 20.61
N GLY A 171 -5.32 0.40 19.39
CA GLY A 171 -5.61 -0.41 18.20
C GLY A 171 -4.44 -1.27 17.70
N ARG A 172 -3.19 -0.90 18.01
CA ARG A 172 -1.97 -1.59 17.54
C ARG A 172 -0.74 -1.16 18.32
N PRO A 173 0.36 -1.96 18.30
CA PRO A 173 1.63 -1.53 18.86
C PRO A 173 2.19 -0.30 18.11
N VAL A 174 2.81 0.61 18.87
CA VAL A 174 3.37 1.86 18.34
C VAL A 174 4.90 1.85 18.48
N SER A 175 5.59 2.02 17.36
CA SER A 175 7.06 2.11 17.30
C SER A 175 7.50 3.54 16.99
N LEU A 176 8.36 4.10 17.84
CA LEU A 176 8.84 5.47 17.70
C LEU A 176 10.31 5.51 17.27
N LEU A 177 10.57 6.07 16.10
CA LEU A 177 11.89 6.21 15.47
C LEU A 177 12.29 7.70 15.41
N LEU A 178 12.73 8.25 16.54
CA LEU A 178 13.25 9.62 16.59
C LEU A 178 14.62 9.73 15.92
N GLY A 179 14.92 10.90 15.35
CA GLY A 179 16.19 11.13 14.64
C GLY A 179 17.44 10.80 15.47
N ASP A 180 17.46 11.24 16.73
CA ASP A 180 18.59 10.98 17.65
C ASP A 180 18.70 9.49 18.00
N THR A 181 17.57 8.81 18.25
CA THR A 181 17.53 7.36 18.54
C THR A 181 17.99 6.55 17.33
N VAL A 182 17.49 6.84 16.13
CA VAL A 182 17.91 6.16 14.90
C VAL A 182 19.40 6.35 14.65
N ARG A 183 19.92 7.58 14.83
CA ARG A 183 21.35 7.81 14.65
C ARG A 183 22.20 7.03 15.63
N HIS A 184 21.76 6.89 16.88
CA HIS A 184 22.48 6.08 17.87
C HIS A 184 22.41 4.57 17.55
N GLU A 185 21.22 4.03 17.30
CA GLU A 185 20.99 2.59 17.20
C GLU A 185 21.32 1.99 15.83
N LEU A 186 21.09 2.75 14.75
CA LEU A 186 21.10 2.24 13.38
C LEU A 186 22.12 2.93 12.49
N SER A 187 22.71 4.05 12.89
CA SER A 187 23.50 4.91 12.00
C SER A 187 24.62 5.66 12.73
N SER A 188 25.19 5.05 13.77
CA SER A 188 26.20 5.69 14.62
C SER A 188 27.49 6.00 13.87
N GLU A 189 27.75 5.25 12.80
CA GLU A 189 28.91 5.38 11.92
C GLU A 189 28.69 6.34 10.75
N LEU A 190 27.44 6.76 10.48
CA LEU A 190 27.11 7.61 9.34
C LEU A 190 27.36 9.09 9.65
N GLY A 191 27.99 9.77 8.70
CA GLY A 191 28.19 11.20 8.76
C GLY A 191 26.93 12.03 8.44
N PHE A 192 27.18 13.24 7.94
CA PHE A 192 26.17 14.22 7.54
C PHE A 192 26.28 14.59 6.05
N SER A 193 27.02 13.81 5.26
CA SER A 193 27.05 13.97 3.81
C SER A 193 25.67 13.69 3.20
N ARG A 194 25.42 14.20 1.99
CA ARG A 194 24.17 13.94 1.26
C ARG A 194 23.89 12.44 1.11
N GLU A 195 24.93 11.65 0.82
CA GLU A 195 24.83 10.20 0.68
C GLU A 195 24.57 9.50 2.02
N ASP A 196 25.26 9.90 3.09
CA ASP A 196 25.04 9.31 4.43
C ASP A 196 23.64 9.62 4.96
N ARG A 197 23.15 10.83 4.71
CA ARG A 197 21.76 11.22 5.04
C ARG A 197 20.77 10.36 4.27
N HIS A 198 21.01 10.13 2.98
CA HIS A 198 20.16 9.24 2.19
C HIS A 198 20.14 7.82 2.74
N LYS A 199 21.31 7.23 3.01
CA LYS A 199 21.44 5.89 3.60
C LYS A 199 20.74 5.79 4.95
N ASN A 200 20.85 6.81 5.80
CA ASN A 200 20.13 6.88 7.07
C ASN A 200 18.61 6.84 6.87
N ILE A 201 18.06 7.58 5.90
CA ILE A 201 16.63 7.53 5.58
C ILE A 201 16.23 6.17 5.02
N GLN A 202 17.04 5.53 4.16
CA GLN A 202 16.79 4.19 3.66
C GLN A 202 16.76 3.15 4.80
N ARG A 203 17.64 3.27 5.80
CA ARG A 203 17.61 2.41 7.00
C ARG A 203 16.33 2.59 7.82
N ILE A 204 15.89 3.83 8.02
CA ILE A 204 14.59 4.11 8.66
C ILE A 204 13.46 3.47 7.85
N ALA A 205 13.46 3.67 6.53
CA ALA A 205 12.42 3.16 5.65
C ALA A 205 12.33 1.63 5.69
N PHE A 206 13.47 0.94 5.70
CA PHE A 206 13.53 -0.52 5.82
C PHE A 206 12.90 -1.00 7.14
N VAL A 207 13.32 -0.44 8.28
CA VAL A 207 12.78 -0.82 9.59
C VAL A 207 11.29 -0.46 9.69
N ALA A 208 10.90 0.71 9.20
CA ALA A 208 9.51 1.16 9.18
C ALA A 208 8.63 0.27 8.29
N ALA A 209 9.13 -0.21 7.15
CA ALA A 209 8.42 -1.13 6.28
C ALA A 209 8.16 -2.48 6.97
N GLU A 210 9.17 -3.09 7.59
CA GLU A 210 8.97 -4.37 8.29
C GLU A 210 7.99 -4.25 9.47
N LEU A 211 8.05 -3.14 10.22
CA LEU A 211 7.09 -2.86 11.29
C LEU A 211 5.68 -2.59 10.76
N THR A 212 5.55 -1.84 9.66
CA THR A 212 4.28 -1.56 8.98
C THR A 212 3.64 -2.86 8.48
N LYS A 213 4.44 -3.73 7.86
CA LYS A 213 4.05 -5.07 7.41
C LYS A 213 3.53 -5.93 8.55
N ALA A 214 4.13 -5.80 9.74
CA ALA A 214 3.70 -6.49 10.96
C ALA A 214 2.45 -5.87 11.63
N GLY A 215 1.85 -4.82 11.04
CA GLY A 215 0.63 -4.19 11.57
C GLY A 215 0.87 -3.05 12.57
N ALA A 216 2.11 -2.63 12.79
CA ALA A 216 2.42 -1.57 13.76
C ALA A 216 2.09 -0.16 13.22
N ALA A 217 1.84 0.77 14.14
CA ALA A 217 1.90 2.21 13.86
C ALA A 217 3.34 2.70 14.06
N VAL A 218 4.02 3.04 12.97
CA VAL A 218 5.38 3.57 13.02
C VAL A 218 5.33 5.09 12.98
N ILE A 219 6.06 5.74 13.87
CA ILE A 219 6.24 7.19 13.90
C ILE A 219 7.73 7.48 13.72
N ALA A 220 8.12 7.99 12.56
CA ALA A 220 9.50 8.38 12.27
C ALA A 220 9.62 9.90 12.27
N ALA A 221 10.64 10.46 12.92
CA ALA A 221 10.89 11.91 12.94
C ALA A 221 12.34 12.33 12.60
N PRO A 222 12.90 11.87 11.48
CA PRO A 222 14.17 12.39 10.98
C PRO A 222 14.04 13.82 10.45
N ILE A 223 15.16 14.46 10.12
CA ILE A 223 15.14 15.73 9.37
C ILE A 223 14.67 15.46 7.93
N ALA A 224 15.23 14.43 7.27
CA ALA A 224 14.96 14.05 5.87
C ALA A 224 15.00 15.25 4.89
N PRO A 225 16.17 15.91 4.76
CA PRO A 225 16.27 17.20 4.06
C PRO A 225 16.09 17.12 2.55
N HIS A 226 16.25 15.95 1.92
CA HIS A 226 16.20 15.79 0.48
C HIS A 226 14.93 15.05 0.03
N GLU A 227 14.30 15.54 -1.04
CA GLU A 227 13.05 14.96 -1.57
C GLU A 227 13.25 13.52 -2.01
N PHE A 228 14.32 13.24 -2.76
CA PHE A 228 14.60 11.89 -3.26
C PHE A 228 14.73 10.84 -2.13
N SER A 229 15.14 11.26 -0.93
CA SER A 229 15.21 10.37 0.23
C SER A 229 13.82 10.09 0.83
N ARG A 230 12.93 11.08 0.82
CA ARG A 230 11.53 10.92 1.26
C ARG A 230 10.73 10.09 0.27
N GLU A 231 10.94 10.30 -1.03
CA GLU A 231 10.35 9.48 -2.10
C GLU A 231 10.78 8.02 -1.96
N ALA A 232 12.09 7.75 -1.80
CA ALA A 232 12.58 6.39 -1.58
C ALA A 232 11.96 5.73 -0.32
N ALA A 233 11.76 6.50 0.76
CA ALA A 233 11.09 6.00 1.95
C ALA A 233 9.61 5.71 1.70
N ARG A 234 8.89 6.61 1.01
CA ARG A 234 7.50 6.44 0.59
C ARG A 234 7.36 5.17 -0.24
N ASP A 235 8.20 4.99 -1.27
CA ASP A 235 8.15 3.84 -2.16
C ASP A 235 8.39 2.54 -1.41
N THR A 236 9.41 2.49 -0.55
CA THR A 236 9.75 1.30 0.25
C THR A 236 8.60 0.88 1.16
N ILE A 237 7.98 1.83 1.86
CA ILE A 237 6.92 1.55 2.84
C ILE A 237 5.58 1.26 2.13
N SER A 238 5.31 1.93 1.00
CA SER A 238 4.06 1.78 0.26
C SER A 238 3.86 0.39 -0.37
N VAL A 239 4.93 -0.41 -0.49
CA VAL A 239 4.85 -1.82 -0.90
C VAL A 239 4.06 -2.65 0.12
N VAL A 240 4.14 -2.32 1.41
CA VAL A 240 3.65 -3.16 2.51
C VAL A 240 2.54 -2.52 3.34
N GLY A 241 2.35 -1.20 3.26
CA GLY A 241 1.27 -0.51 3.97
C GLY A 241 1.19 0.96 3.61
N SER A 242 0.47 1.76 4.41
CA SER A 242 0.28 3.17 4.10
C SER A 242 1.37 4.06 4.70
N PHE A 243 1.80 5.06 3.92
CA PHE A 243 2.79 6.05 4.29
C PHE A 243 2.18 7.45 4.27
N PHE A 244 2.41 8.21 5.33
CA PHE A 244 1.95 9.59 5.47
C PHE A 244 3.14 10.51 5.72
N LEU A 245 3.37 11.46 4.83
CA LEU A 245 4.37 12.50 5.01
C LEU A 245 3.76 13.70 5.72
N VAL A 246 4.23 13.98 6.93
CA VAL A 246 3.85 15.17 7.70
C VAL A 246 5.00 16.15 7.70
N HIS A 247 4.82 17.26 6.98
CA HIS A 247 5.79 18.34 6.94
C HIS A 247 5.58 19.27 8.13
N VAL A 248 6.53 19.26 9.07
CA VAL A 248 6.61 20.21 10.18
C VAL A 248 7.34 21.45 9.68
N ALA A 249 6.58 22.30 8.98
CA ALA A 249 7.01 23.49 8.24
C ALA A 249 7.31 24.70 9.13
N THR A 250 7.77 24.46 10.36
CA THR A 250 8.12 25.51 11.29
C THR A 250 9.27 26.34 10.74
N PRO A 251 9.15 27.67 10.69
CA PRO A 251 10.19 28.53 10.13
C PRO A 251 11.55 28.31 10.81
N LEU A 252 12.61 28.38 10.01
CA LEU A 252 13.98 28.21 10.49
C LEU A 252 14.30 29.21 11.60
N GLU A 253 13.88 30.45 11.45
CA GLU A 253 14.10 31.53 12.41
C GLU A 253 13.46 31.21 13.77
N TYR A 254 12.27 30.60 13.77
CA TYR A 254 11.60 30.16 14.99
C TYR A 254 12.32 28.96 15.63
N ALA A 255 12.73 27.98 14.82
CA ALA A 255 13.51 26.83 15.27
C ALA A 255 14.85 27.23 15.89
N GLU A 256 15.55 28.21 15.30
CA GLU A 256 16.79 28.78 15.82
C GLU A 256 16.55 29.57 17.12
N LYS A 257 15.56 30.45 17.14
CA LYS A 257 15.23 31.30 18.30
C LYS A 257 14.87 30.48 19.55
N THR A 258 14.23 29.34 19.36
CA THR A 258 13.75 28.48 20.45
C THR A 258 14.73 27.35 20.81
N ASP A 259 15.92 27.31 20.19
CA ASP A 259 16.93 26.30 20.46
C ASP A 259 17.58 26.48 21.83
N LYS A 260 17.08 25.71 22.81
CA LYS A 260 17.62 25.68 24.18
C LYS A 260 18.92 24.89 24.31
N ARG A 261 19.29 24.08 23.32
CA ARG A 261 20.51 23.26 23.31
C ARG A 261 21.70 24.01 22.69
N GLY A 262 21.45 25.15 22.04
CA GLY A 262 22.46 25.99 21.41
C GLY A 262 23.18 25.31 20.23
N ILE A 263 22.55 24.31 19.62
CA ILE A 263 23.09 23.56 18.47
C ILE A 263 23.18 24.48 17.24
N TYR A 264 22.15 25.29 16.99
CA TYR A 264 22.16 26.27 15.90
C TYR A 264 23.25 27.33 16.13
N ALA A 265 23.42 27.81 17.36
CA ALA A 265 24.49 28.74 17.69
C ALA A 265 25.89 28.15 17.43
N LYS A 266 26.10 26.86 17.75
CA LYS A 266 27.35 26.14 17.43
C LYS A 266 27.55 25.99 15.91
N ALA A 267 26.50 25.65 15.17
CA ALA A 267 26.53 25.55 13.71
C ALA A 267 26.89 26.90 13.07
N ARG A 268 26.25 28.01 13.49
CA ARG A 268 26.53 29.38 13.01
C ARG A 268 27.97 29.83 13.29
N ARG A 269 28.63 29.29 14.32
CA ARG A 269 30.05 29.52 14.62
C ARG A 269 31.01 28.57 13.88
N GLY A 270 30.50 27.67 13.04
CA GLY A 270 31.30 26.70 12.27
C GLY A 270 31.80 25.50 13.07
N GLU A 271 31.33 25.30 14.31
CA GLU A 271 31.69 24.14 15.14
C GLU A 271 31.04 22.84 14.63
N ILE A 272 29.91 22.96 13.91
CA ILE A 272 29.19 21.84 13.29
C ILE A 272 29.04 22.14 11.80
N LYS A 273 29.75 21.38 10.96
CA LYS A 273 29.69 21.53 9.50
C LYS A 273 28.50 20.77 8.91
N GLY A 274 27.95 21.29 7.81
CA GLY A 274 26.88 20.62 7.06
C GLY A 274 25.58 20.55 7.85
N PHE A 275 25.28 21.58 8.66
CA PHE A 275 24.07 21.63 9.47
C PHE A 275 22.88 22.12 8.64
N THR A 276 21.79 21.37 8.66
CA THR A 276 20.62 21.63 7.81
C THR A 276 19.94 22.95 8.19
N GLY A 277 19.75 23.84 7.21
CA GLY A 277 19.25 25.20 7.39
C GLY A 277 20.33 26.26 7.61
N VAL A 278 21.58 25.85 7.87
CA VAL A 278 22.73 26.77 7.99
C VAL A 278 23.65 26.62 6.79
N ASP A 279 24.29 25.45 6.64
CA ASP A 279 25.25 25.16 5.57
C ASP A 279 24.78 24.04 4.62
N ASP A 280 23.74 23.29 5.01
CA ASP A 280 23.16 22.19 4.23
C ASP A 280 21.69 22.51 3.91
N PRO A 281 21.22 22.37 2.66
CA PRO A 281 19.86 22.77 2.28
C PRO A 281 18.78 21.88 2.89
N TYR A 282 17.58 22.45 3.02
CA TYR A 282 16.34 21.70 3.27
C TYR A 282 15.41 21.90 2.07
N GLU A 283 15.17 20.82 1.34
CA GLU A 283 14.21 20.79 0.22
C GLU A 283 12.81 20.63 0.83
N ALA A 284 12.03 21.71 0.88
CA ALA A 284 10.67 21.66 1.39
C ALA A 284 9.82 20.65 0.61
N PRO A 285 9.06 19.75 1.29
CA PRO A 285 8.19 18.78 0.63
C PRO A 285 7.20 19.42 -0.34
N LYS A 286 7.15 18.91 -1.58
CA LYS A 286 6.20 19.41 -2.60
C LYS A 286 4.78 18.84 -2.44
N ALA A 287 4.67 17.61 -1.94
CA ALA A 287 3.42 16.87 -1.81
C ALA A 287 3.40 16.12 -0.46
N ALA A 288 3.33 16.88 0.63
CA ALA A 288 3.08 16.32 1.96
C ALA A 288 1.59 16.00 2.14
N ASP A 289 1.29 14.92 2.84
CA ASP A 289 -0.07 14.51 3.17
C ASP A 289 -0.69 15.47 4.21
N LEU A 290 0.14 16.05 5.08
CA LEU A 290 -0.23 17.11 6.01
C LEU A 290 0.94 18.09 6.20
N THR A 291 0.64 19.38 6.28
CA THR A 291 1.64 20.42 6.60
C THR A 291 1.20 21.18 7.85
N VAL A 292 2.10 21.29 8.83
CA VAL A 292 1.83 21.88 10.14
C VAL A 292 2.95 22.81 10.59
N ASP A 293 2.65 23.73 11.50
CA ASP A 293 3.60 24.72 12.00
C ASP A 293 3.43 24.95 13.52
N VAL A 294 4.45 24.63 14.31
CA VAL A 294 4.39 24.81 15.78
C VAL A 294 4.50 26.26 16.24
N GLU A 295 4.84 27.21 15.36
CA GLU A 295 4.74 28.64 15.67
C GLU A 295 3.27 29.09 15.70
N ARG A 296 2.42 28.45 14.88
CA ARG A 296 1.01 28.82 14.70
C ARG A 296 0.03 27.88 15.40
N GLN A 297 0.44 26.63 15.61
CA GLN A 297 -0.39 25.56 16.16
C GLN A 297 0.27 24.97 17.41
N THR A 298 -0.56 24.47 18.32
CA THR A 298 -0.06 23.69 19.45
C THR A 298 0.23 22.25 19.02
N VAL A 299 1.16 21.57 19.71
CA VAL A 299 1.43 20.14 19.51
C VAL A 299 0.15 19.31 19.59
N ARG A 300 -0.76 19.64 20.51
CA ARG A 300 -2.05 18.96 20.67
C ARG A 300 -2.93 19.10 19.41
N SER A 301 -3.02 20.30 18.83
CA SER A 301 -3.79 20.53 17.60
C SER A 301 -3.21 19.74 16.44
N ILE A 302 -1.89 19.76 16.29
CA ILE A 302 -1.18 19.04 15.23
C ILE A 302 -1.42 17.53 15.34
N VAL A 303 -1.29 16.97 16.54
CA VAL A 303 -1.59 15.55 16.78
C VAL A 303 -3.03 15.25 16.43
N HIS A 304 -3.98 16.12 16.76
CA HIS A 304 -5.39 15.94 16.40
C HIS A 304 -5.61 15.93 14.89
N GLU A 305 -4.95 16.80 14.13
CA GLU A 305 -5.01 16.81 12.65
C GLU A 305 -4.44 15.52 12.02
N ILE A 306 -3.36 14.98 12.59
CA ILE A 306 -2.82 13.67 12.18
C ILE A 306 -3.84 12.56 12.45
N ILE A 307 -4.48 12.58 13.63
CA ILE A 307 -5.51 11.60 14.00
C ILE A 307 -6.72 11.66 13.06
N LEU A 308 -7.21 12.85 12.72
CA LEU A 308 -8.32 13.02 11.76
C LEU A 308 -7.96 12.49 10.37
N THR A 309 -6.71 12.69 9.93
CA THR A 309 -6.21 12.11 8.68
C THR A 309 -6.29 10.59 8.70
N LEU A 310 -5.88 9.95 9.81
CA LEU A 310 -5.94 8.49 9.96
C LEU A 310 -7.39 7.98 10.06
N GLU A 311 -8.25 8.69 10.78
CA GLU A 311 -9.67 8.35 10.95
C GLU A 311 -10.42 8.42 9.62
N SER A 312 -10.26 9.49 8.84
CA SER A 312 -10.88 9.63 7.51
C SER A 312 -10.51 8.51 6.52
N GLN A 313 -9.41 7.81 6.79
CA GLN A 313 -8.90 6.71 5.99
C GLN A 313 -9.21 5.32 6.55
N GLY A 314 -9.96 5.25 7.67
CA GLY A 314 -10.42 4.03 8.31
C GLY A 314 -9.34 3.28 9.10
N PHE A 315 -8.22 3.93 9.43
CA PHE A 315 -7.17 3.29 10.24
C PHE A 315 -7.52 3.20 11.72
N LEU A 316 -8.44 4.05 12.17
CA LEU A 316 -8.79 4.22 13.56
C LEU A 316 -10.17 3.65 13.91
N ASP A 317 -10.87 3.07 12.92
CA ASP A 317 -12.19 2.47 13.09
C ASP A 317 -12.11 1.32 14.10
N ARG A 318 -13.08 1.28 15.02
CA ARG A 318 -13.26 0.12 15.91
C ARG A 318 -13.96 -0.98 15.11
N SER A 319 -13.27 -2.11 14.92
CA SER A 319 -13.89 -3.36 14.46
C SER A 319 -14.86 -3.90 15.49
#